data_AF-A0A357ZDB8-F1
#
_entry.id   AF-A0A357ZDB8-F1
#
_cell.length_a   1.000
_cell.length_b   1.000
_cell.length_c   1.000
_cell.angle_alpha   90.00
_cell.angle_beta   90.00
_cell.angle_gamma   90.00
#
_symmetry.space_group_name_H-M   'P 1'
#
loop_
_entity.id
_entity.type
_entity.pdbx_description
1 polymer ?
#
loop_
_entity_poly.entity_id
_entity_poly.type
_entity_poly.pdbx_seq_one_letter_code
_entity_poly.pdbx_strand_id
1 'polypeptide(L)' 'VAREFFDIPAEAVVLLAFGGSLGARHINERLIAHAERLMAVEGLHVLHITGIRDYDDSEKALGRNGAGRWKL' A
#
# COMPACT_ATOMS: atom_id res chain seq x y z
N VAL A 1 19.02 3.99 -0.94
CA VAL A 1 18.69 3.71 0.48
C VAL A 1 17.25 3.27 0.69
N ALA A 2 16.22 4.14 0.68
CA ALA A 2 14.84 3.72 0.99
C ALA A 2 14.21 2.80 -0.07
N ARG A 3 14.37 3.13 -1.36
CA ARG A 3 13.85 2.30 -2.46
C ARG A 3 14.49 0.92 -2.51
N GLU A 4 15.81 0.86 -2.40
CA GLU A 4 16.56 -0.41 -2.31
C GLU A 4 16.13 -1.26 -1.12
N PHE A 5 15.90 -0.66 0.05
CA PHE A 5 15.41 -1.40 1.23
C PHE A 5 14.06 -2.10 0.99
N PHE A 6 13.23 -1.53 0.12
CA PHE A 6 11.93 -2.09 -0.26
C PHE A 6 11.97 -2.78 -1.64
N ASP A 7 13.13 -3.06 -2.22
CA ASP A 7 13.26 -3.68 -3.55
C ASP A 7 12.45 -2.92 -4.65
N ILE A 8 12.43 -1.58 -4.56
CA ILE A 8 11.71 -0.72 -5.51
C ILE A 8 12.71 -0.19 -6.56
N PRO A 9 12.41 -0.30 -7.88
CA PRO A 9 13.21 0.31 -8.93
C PRO A 9 13.39 1.83 -8.76
N ALA A 10 14.49 2.37 -9.27
CA ALA A 10 14.82 3.80 -9.11
C ALA A 10 13.80 4.69 -9.83
N GLU A 11 13.34 4.25 -10.99
CA GLU A 11 12.41 4.89 -11.91
C GLU A 11 10.93 4.72 -11.53
N ALA A 12 10.63 3.82 -10.58
CA ALA A 12 9.25 3.52 -10.20
C ALA A 12 8.55 4.72 -9.54
N VAL A 13 7.24 4.83 -9.74
CA VAL A 13 6.41 5.77 -8.98
C VAL A 13 6.08 5.11 -7.64
N VAL A 14 6.26 5.85 -6.54
CA VAL A 14 5.98 5.36 -5.19
C VAL A 14 4.85 6.17 -4.56
N LEU A 15 3.78 5.49 -4.19
CA LEU A 15 2.73 6.02 -3.32
C LEU A 15 3.01 5.59 -1.88
N LEU A 16 3.43 6.52 -1.05
CA LEU A 16 3.48 6.32 0.40
C LEU A 16 2.14 6.77 1.00
N ALA A 17 1.41 5.83 1.58
CA ALA A 17 0.11 6.07 2.20
C ALA A 17 0.16 5.79 3.70
N PHE A 18 -0.25 6.79 4.48
CA PHE A 18 -0.37 6.70 5.93
C PHE A 18 -1.36 7.75 6.43
N GLY A 19 -1.83 7.59 7.67
CA GLY A 19 -2.68 8.58 8.32
C GLY A 19 -2.63 8.44 9.84
N GLY A 20 -3.22 9.40 10.54
CA GLY A 20 -3.40 9.35 11.99
C GLY A 20 -4.86 9.12 12.38
N SER A 21 -5.09 8.47 13.53
CA SER A 21 -6.42 8.32 14.16
C SER A 21 -7.49 7.81 13.18
N LEU A 22 -8.65 8.46 13.10
CA LEU A 22 -9.75 8.09 12.21
C LEU A 22 -9.40 8.26 10.73
N GLY A 23 -8.49 9.18 10.39
CA GLY A 23 -8.04 9.40 9.01
C GLY A 23 -7.29 8.21 8.44
N ALA A 24 -6.51 7.50 9.28
CA ALA A 24 -5.80 6.28 8.90
C ALA A 24 -6.77 5.21 8.39
N ARG A 25 -7.83 4.95 9.15
CA ARG A 25 -8.81 3.92 8.82
C ARG A 25 -9.49 4.19 7.46
N HIS A 26 -9.91 5.42 7.20
CA HIS A 26 -10.49 5.77 5.91
C HIS A 26 -9.49 5.63 4.75
N ILE A 27 -8.23 6.00 4.96
CA ILE A 27 -7.18 5.82 3.95
C ILE A 27 -7.01 4.32 3.66
N ASN A 28 -6.94 3.48 4.70
CA ASN A 28 -6.77 2.03 4.57
C ASN A 28 -7.91 1.41 3.76
N GLU A 29 -9.16 1.67 4.17
CA GLU A 29 -10.36 1.15 3.51
C GLU A 29 -10.43 1.55 2.04
N ARG A 30 -10.11 2.82 1.71
CA ARG A 30 -10.22 3.33 0.34
C ARG A 30 -9.10 2.84 -0.56
N LEU A 31 -7.88 2.70 -0.05
CA LEU A 31 -6.77 2.15 -0.82
C LEU A 31 -7.02 0.69 -1.19
N ILE A 32 -7.46 -0.11 -0.23
CA ILE A 32 -7.74 -1.53 -0.45
C ILE A 32 -8.92 -1.70 -1.42
N ALA A 33 -9.99 -0.89 -1.28
CA ALA A 33 -11.12 -0.90 -2.20
C ALA A 33 -10.74 -0.53 -3.65
N HIS A 34 -9.60 0.12 -3.86
CA HIS A 34 -9.08 0.50 -5.17
C HIS A 34 -7.77 -0.22 -5.55
N ALA A 35 -7.41 -1.29 -4.83
CA ALA A 35 -6.13 -1.98 -5.00
C ALA A 35 -5.91 -2.47 -6.43
N GLU A 36 -6.93 -3.07 -7.06
CA GLU A 36 -6.84 -3.54 -8.45
C GLU A 36 -6.53 -2.40 -9.43
N ARG A 37 -7.23 -1.27 -9.29
CA ARG A 37 -7.01 -0.08 -10.14
C ARG A 37 -5.61 0.49 -9.94
N LEU A 38 -5.13 0.52 -8.70
CA LEU A 38 -3.77 1.00 -8.39
C LEU A 38 -2.72 0.06 -8.98
N MET A 39 -2.89 -1.26 -8.86
CA MET A 39 -1.96 -2.23 -9.45
C MET A 39 -2.00 -2.29 -10.98
N ALA A 40 -3.08 -1.83 -11.60
CA ALA A 40 -3.13 -1.65 -13.05
C ALA A 40 -2.23 -0.50 -13.56
N VAL A 41 -1.75 0.39 -12.68
CA VAL A 41 -0.78 1.42 -13.04
C VAL A 41 0.60 0.78 -13.17
N GLU A 42 1.16 0.85 -14.37
CA GLU A 42 2.50 0.35 -14.66
C GLU A 42 3.55 1.12 -13.84
N GLY A 43 4.50 0.39 -13.24
CA GLY A 43 5.57 0.99 -12.45
C GLY A 43 5.15 1.62 -11.11
N LEU A 44 3.87 1.52 -10.70
CA LEU A 44 3.44 1.97 -9.37
C LEU A 44 3.81 0.94 -8.29
N HIS A 45 4.44 1.42 -7.23
CA HIS A 45 4.66 0.72 -5.97
C HIS A 45 3.95 1.44 -4.84
N VAL A 46 3.34 0.68 -3.93
CA VAL A 46 2.59 1.23 -2.80
C VAL A 46 3.24 0.80 -1.50
N LEU A 47 3.60 1.78 -0.66
CA LEU A 47 4.00 1.58 0.72
C LEU A 47 2.85 2.08 1.59
N HIS A 48 2.16 1.17 2.29
CA HIS A 48 0.89 1.48 2.94
C HIS A 48 0.97 1.16 4.43
N ILE A 49 1.22 2.20 5.23
CA ILE A 49 1.30 2.11 6.68
C ILE A 49 -0.11 2.18 7.25
N THR A 50 -0.66 1.03 7.61
CA THR A 50 -2.05 0.89 8.10
C THR A 50 -2.19 1.17 9.60
N GLY A 51 -1.10 1.02 10.35
CA GLY A 51 -1.08 1.06 11.81
C GLY A 51 -1.42 -0.30 12.42
N ILE A 52 -0.85 -0.60 13.59
CA ILE A 52 -0.89 -1.94 14.23
C ILE A 52 -2.31 -2.48 14.37
N ARG A 53 -3.28 -1.62 14.70
CA ARG A 53 -4.68 -2.04 14.90
C ARG A 53 -5.35 -2.51 13.61
N ASP A 54 -5.04 -1.88 12.49
CA ASP A 54 -5.74 -2.11 11.23
C ASP A 54 -4.90 -3.02 10.29
N TYR A 55 -3.73 -3.50 10.74
CA TYR A 55 -2.78 -4.27 9.93
C TYR A 55 -3.37 -5.60 9.45
N ASP A 56 -3.80 -6.47 10.37
CA ASP A 56 -4.30 -7.81 10.04
C ASP A 56 -5.52 -7.75 9.11
N ASP A 57 -6.45 -6.82 9.40
CA ASP A 57 -7.64 -6.60 8.58
C ASP A 57 -7.27 -6.09 7.18
N SER A 58 -6.30 -5.17 7.10
CA SER A 58 -5.83 -4.63 5.83
C SER A 58 -5.10 -5.65 4.98
N GLU A 59 -4.26 -6.49 5.60
CA GLU A 59 -3.55 -7.58 4.93
C GLU A 59 -4.54 -8.60 4.37
N LYS A 60 -5.50 -9.03 5.21
CA LYS A 60 -6.55 -9.96 4.80
C LYS A 60 -7.40 -9.41 3.66
N ALA A 61 -7.77 -8.13 3.72
CA ALA A 61 -8.61 -7.50 2.70
C ALA A 61 -7.85 -7.21 1.39
N LEU A 62 -6.56 -6.88 1.46
CA LEU A 62 -5.70 -6.73 0.28
C LEU A 62 -5.53 -8.06 -0.45
N GLY A 63 -5.35 -9.16 0.29
CA GLY A 63 -5.25 -10.50 -0.26
C GLY A 63 -4.20 -10.61 -1.37
N ARG A 64 -4.56 -11.20 -2.51
CA ARG A 64 -3.64 -11.39 -3.65
C ARG A 64 -3.48 -10.14 -4.53
N ASN A 65 -4.22 -9.07 -4.23
CA ASN A 65 -4.23 -7.87 -5.08
C ASN A 65 -2.91 -7.09 -5.00
N GLY A 66 -2.02 -7.34 -4.04
CA GLY A 66 -0.77 -6.58 -3.87
C GLY A 66 0.35 -6.88 -4.88
N ALA A 67 0.24 -7.93 -5.70
CA ALA A 67 1.14 -8.30 -6.82
C ALA A 67 2.66 -8.03 -6.60
N GLY A 68 3.18 -8.22 -5.38
CA GLY A 68 4.59 -7.94 -5.00
C GLY A 68 5.02 -6.46 -4.99
N ARG A 69 4.18 -5.55 -5.51
CA ARG A 69 4.45 -4.10 -5.60
C ARG A 69 3.76 -3.29 -4.50
N TRP A 70 2.91 -3.94 -3.69
CA TRP A 70 2.27 -3.36 -2.50
C TRP A 70 2.87 -3.94 -1.23
N LYS A 71 3.34 -3.09 -0.32
CA LYS A 71 3.86 -3.48 1.00
C LYS A 71 3.07 -2.78 2.11
N LEU A 72 2.66 -3.55 3.11
CA LEU A 72 1.99 -3.11 4.33
C LEU A 72 3.00 -2.98 5.48
#